data_AF-A0A921JRV2-F1
#
_entry.id   AF-A0A921JRV2-F1
#
_cell.length_a   1.000
_cell.length_b   1.000
_cell.length_c   1.000
_cell.angle_alpha   90.00
_cell.angle_beta   90.00
_cell.angle_gamma   90.00
#
_symmetry.space_group_name_H-M   'P 1'
#
loop_
_entity.id
_entity.type
_entity.pdbx_description
1 polymer ?
#
loop_
_entity_poly.entity_id
_entity_poly.type
_entity_poly.pdbx_seq_one_letter_code
_entity_poly.pdbx_strand_id
1 'polypeptide(L)'
;MLRARTSPSRLVFALDGVWDFQIDSSNDGVANRWFAGPLSAPRPMPVPASYNDITTDKAVHDHVGYAWYQRTDFQTTPGIMRVVGNKKGMFTRDRLPKSAAYDVRDRWLRLKDEQGN
;
A
#
# COMPACT_ATOMS: atom_id res chain seq x y z
N MET A 1 17.40 11.61 6.56
CA MET A 1 16.13 10.96 6.94
C MET A 1 16.12 10.70 8.45
N LEU A 2 14.98 10.83 9.12
CA LEU A 2 14.86 10.56 10.57
C LEU A 2 14.50 9.09 10.81
N ARG A 3 15.13 8.46 11.81
CA ARG A 3 14.80 7.10 12.23
C ARG A 3 13.41 7.05 12.88
N ALA A 4 12.61 6.06 12.50
CA ALA A 4 11.32 5.81 13.15
C ALA A 4 11.55 5.49 14.64
N ARG A 5 10.84 6.21 15.52
CA ARG A 5 10.86 6.03 16.98
C ARG A 5 9.48 6.28 17.53
N THR A 6 9.04 5.43 18.46
CA THR A 6 7.80 5.64 19.21
C THR A 6 7.94 6.87 20.11
N SER A 7 6.88 7.68 20.18
CA SER A 7 6.78 8.87 21.04
C SER A 7 5.31 9.11 21.41
N PRO A 8 5.00 10.09 22.29
CA PRO A 8 3.62 10.44 22.60
C PRO A 8 2.75 10.81 21.38
N SER A 9 3.37 11.19 20.26
CA SER A 9 2.69 11.55 19.01
C SER A 9 3.00 10.61 17.84
N ARG A 10 3.78 9.54 18.05
CA ARG A 10 4.24 8.63 16.98
C ARG A 10 4.16 7.18 17.44
N LEU A 11 3.51 6.36 16.63
CA LEU A 11 3.54 4.90 16.76
C LEU A 11 4.39 4.31 15.65
N VAL A 12 5.09 3.23 15.98
CA VAL A 12 5.89 2.46 15.03
C VAL A 12 5.41 1.02 15.12
N PHE A 13 5.00 0.48 13.99
CA PHE A 13 4.65 -0.93 13.83
C PHE A 13 5.65 -1.55 12.86
N ALA A 14 6.18 -2.71 13.23
CA ALA A 14 7.02 -3.49 12.33
C ALA A 14 6.11 -4.18 11.32
N LEU A 15 6.45 -4.08 10.03
CA LEU A 15 5.79 -4.83 8.97
C LEU A 15 6.57 -6.10 8.61
N ASP A 16 7.43 -6.56 9.50
CA ASP A 16 8.18 -7.80 9.37
C ASP A 16 7.24 -9.02 9.48
N GLY A 17 7.65 -10.14 8.90
CA GLY A 17 6.89 -11.39 8.90
C GLY A 17 6.92 -12.09 7.54
N VAL A 18 5.97 -13.00 7.34
CA VAL A 18 5.79 -13.71 6.06
C VAL A 18 4.87 -12.92 5.15
N TRP A 19 5.32 -12.65 3.94
CA TRP A 19 4.61 -11.92 2.89
C TRP A 19 4.31 -12.85 1.72
N ASP A 20 3.28 -12.52 0.95
CA ASP A 20 3.01 -13.13 -0.34
C ASP A 20 4.04 -12.63 -1.35
N PHE A 21 4.65 -13.54 -2.10
CA PHE A 21 5.71 -13.23 -3.03
C PHE A 21 5.50 -13.89 -4.39
N GLN A 22 5.77 -13.16 -5.46
CA GLN A 22 5.74 -13.70 -6.81
C GLN A 22 6.78 -13.01 -7.70
N ILE A 23 7.54 -13.81 -8.45
CA ILE A 23 8.48 -13.32 -9.46
C ILE A 23 7.71 -12.90 -10.71
N ASP A 24 8.09 -11.76 -11.28
CA ASP A 24 7.55 -11.24 -12.53
C ASP A 24 8.49 -11.61 -13.69
N SER A 25 8.46 -12.88 -14.09
CA SER A 25 9.33 -13.40 -15.15
C SER A 25 9.02 -12.79 -16.53
N SER A 26 7.78 -12.36 -16.75
CA SER A 26 7.30 -11.78 -18.01
C SER A 26 7.36 -10.25 -18.02
N ASN A 27 7.74 -9.62 -16.89
CA ASN A 27 7.78 -8.17 -16.70
C ASN A 27 6.44 -7.48 -17.02
N ASP A 28 5.33 -8.15 -16.72
CA ASP A 28 3.97 -7.69 -17.06
C ASP A 28 3.13 -7.34 -15.83
N GLY A 29 3.66 -7.49 -14.62
CA GLY A 29 2.93 -7.27 -13.37
C GLY A 29 2.39 -5.84 -13.22
N VAL A 30 3.09 -4.85 -13.77
CA VAL A 30 2.59 -3.46 -13.81
C VAL A 30 1.43 -3.32 -14.79
N ALA A 31 1.58 -3.86 -16.01
CA ALA A 31 0.55 -3.78 -17.05
C ALA A 31 -0.73 -4.52 -16.64
N ASN A 32 -0.57 -5.69 -16.01
CA ASN A 32 -1.64 -6.50 -15.47
C ASN A 32 -2.12 -6.04 -14.08
N ARG A 33 -1.56 -4.95 -13.55
CA ARG A 33 -1.97 -4.31 -12.29
C ARG A 33 -1.98 -5.27 -11.09
N TRP A 34 -0.93 -6.07 -10.91
CA TRP A 34 -0.84 -7.02 -9.79
C TRP A 34 -0.98 -6.37 -8.41
N PHE A 35 -0.66 -5.08 -8.27
CA PHE A 35 -0.89 -4.30 -7.05
C PHE A 35 -2.37 -4.03 -6.72
N ALA A 36 -3.29 -4.24 -7.66
CA ALA A 36 -4.70 -3.89 -7.49
C ALA A 36 -5.53 -5.00 -6.80
N GLY A 37 -4.98 -6.21 -6.69
CA GLY A 37 -5.63 -7.37 -6.07
C GLY A 37 -4.62 -8.33 -5.46
N PRO A 38 -5.07 -9.50 -4.96
CA PRO A 38 -4.17 -10.56 -4.54
C PRO A 38 -3.34 -11.07 -5.73
N LEU A 39 -2.06 -11.36 -5.48
CA LEU A 39 -1.22 -12.13 -6.40
C LEU A 39 -1.90 -13.46 -6.75
N SER A 40 -1.74 -13.90 -8.01
CA SER A 40 -2.48 -15.05 -8.55
C SER A 40 -1.96 -16.40 -8.04
N ALA A 41 -0.64 -16.50 -7.83
CA ALA A 41 0.00 -17.70 -7.32
C ALA A 41 1.19 -17.34 -6.41
N PRO A 42 0.94 -16.69 -5.26
CA PRO A 42 2.00 -16.27 -4.37
C PRO A 42 2.61 -17.47 -3.65
N ARG A 43 3.89 -17.35 -3.31
CA ARG A 43 4.58 -18.20 -2.35
C ARG A 43 4.91 -17.39 -1.08
N PRO A 44 4.92 -18.00 0.11
CA PRO A 44 5.27 -17.30 1.34
C PRO A 44 6.78 -16.94 1.34
N MET A 45 7.10 -15.70 1.72
CA MET A 45 8.48 -15.20 1.78
C MET A 45 8.72 -14.40 3.07
N PRO A 46 9.77 -14.72 3.86
CA PRO A 46 10.09 -13.97 5.07
C PRO A 46 10.66 -12.58 4.74
N VAL A 47 10.29 -11.60 5.56
CA VAL A 47 10.79 -10.23 5.55
C VAL A 47 11.16 -9.85 6.99
N PRO A 48 12.40 -9.40 7.28
CA PRO A 48 13.47 -9.11 6.32
C PRO A 48 14.29 -10.35 5.94
N ALA A 49 14.49 -10.56 4.64
CA ALA A 49 15.47 -11.49 4.08
C ALA A 49 15.68 -11.20 2.59
N SER A 50 16.82 -11.63 2.04
CA SER A 50 16.99 -11.75 0.58
C SER A 50 16.17 -12.95 0.10
N TYR A 51 15.36 -12.82 -0.95
CA TYR A 51 14.55 -13.94 -1.44
C TYR A 51 15.37 -15.02 -2.16
N ASN A 52 16.52 -14.67 -2.73
CA ASN A 52 17.34 -15.57 -3.54
C ASN A 52 17.76 -16.83 -2.78
N ASP A 53 18.01 -16.68 -1.48
CA ASP A 53 18.58 -17.75 -0.63
C ASP A 53 17.53 -18.47 0.23
N ILE A 54 16.26 -18.08 0.14
CA ILE A 54 15.18 -18.69 0.93
C ILE A 54 14.71 -20.01 0.31
N THR A 55 14.72 -20.08 -1.02
CA THR A 55 14.22 -21.24 -1.76
C THR A 55 15.35 -21.96 -2.45
N THR A 56 15.23 -23.27 -2.63
CA THR A 56 16.18 -24.07 -3.41
C THR A 56 15.92 -24.02 -4.92
N ASP A 57 14.94 -23.22 -5.36
CA ASP A 57 14.54 -23.10 -6.76
C ASP A 57 15.54 -22.20 -7.49
N LYS A 58 16.28 -22.79 -8.44
CA LYS A 58 17.29 -22.07 -9.24
C LYS A 58 16.68 -20.91 -10.03
N ALA A 59 15.42 -21.04 -10.48
CA ALA A 59 14.75 -19.98 -11.21
C ALA A 59 14.49 -18.75 -10.32
N VAL A 60 14.33 -18.94 -9.00
CA VAL A 60 14.20 -17.86 -8.02
C VAL A 60 15.56 -17.26 -7.68
N HIS A 61 16.54 -18.13 -7.40
CA HIS A 61 17.88 -17.70 -6.99
C HIS A 61 18.57 -16.82 -8.06
N ASP A 62 18.47 -17.24 -9.32
CA ASP A 62 19.10 -16.54 -10.45
C ASP A 62 18.18 -15.53 -11.13
N HIS A 63 17.02 -15.21 -10.54
CA HIS A 63 16.07 -14.29 -11.14
C HIS A 63 16.65 -12.89 -11.30
N VAL A 64 16.47 -12.31 -12.49
CA VAL A 64 16.82 -10.93 -12.80
C VAL A 64 15.59 -10.23 -13.35
N GLY A 65 15.05 -9.29 -12.59
CA GLY A 65 13.86 -8.55 -12.97
C GLY A 65 13.08 -8.08 -11.74
N TYR A 66 11.79 -7.83 -11.92
CA TYR A 66 10.93 -7.47 -10.82
C TYR A 66 10.48 -8.69 -10.03
N ALA A 67 10.30 -8.47 -8.73
CA ALA A 67 9.67 -9.39 -7.82
C ALA A 67 8.67 -8.61 -6.98
N TRP A 68 7.48 -9.19 -6.79
CA TRP A 68 6.38 -8.56 -6.10
C TRP A 68 6.26 -9.13 -4.70
N TYR A 69 6.15 -8.24 -3.72
CA TYR A 69 5.83 -8.56 -2.34
C TYR A 69 4.49 -7.94 -1.99
N GLN A 70 3.60 -8.74 -1.41
CA GLN A 70 2.28 -8.31 -0.96
C GLN A 70 2.04 -8.79 0.47
N ARG A 71 1.39 -7.96 1.27
CA ARG A 71 0.88 -8.32 2.59
C ARG A 71 -0.39 -7.55 2.83
N THR A 72 -1.36 -8.20 3.45
CA THR A 72 -2.54 -7.51 3.97
C THR A 72 -2.39 -7.38 5.48
N ASP A 73 -2.27 -6.14 5.96
CA ASP A 73 -2.25 -5.84 7.38
C ASP A 73 -3.67 -5.49 7.85
N PHE A 74 -4.22 -6.31 8.73
CA PHE A 74 -5.53 -6.10 9.34
C PHE A 74 -5.44 -5.44 10.72
N GLN A 75 -4.23 -5.18 11.25
CA GLN A 75 -4.01 -4.58 12.56
C GLN A 75 -4.14 -3.05 12.57
N THR A 76 -5.20 -2.53 11.98
CA THR A 76 -5.61 -1.14 12.24
C THR A 76 -6.58 -1.12 13.42
N THR A 77 -6.07 -0.91 14.64
CA THR A 77 -6.92 -0.49 15.75
C THR A 77 -7.65 0.78 15.32
N PRO A 78 -9.00 0.83 15.35
CA PRO A 78 -9.73 2.07 15.10
C PRO A 78 -9.25 3.11 16.11
N GLY A 79 -8.58 4.15 15.64
CA GLY A 79 -7.98 5.18 16.49
C GLY A 79 -8.06 6.54 15.82
N ILE A 80 -8.20 7.60 16.63
CA ILE A 80 -8.23 8.99 16.16
C ILE A 80 -6.87 9.41 15.57
N MET A 81 -5.82 8.61 15.79
CA MET A 81 -4.46 8.83 15.30
C MET A 81 -4.36 8.56 13.80
N ARG A 82 -4.24 9.62 13.00
CA ARG A 82 -3.99 9.54 11.56
C ARG A 82 -2.52 9.17 11.31
N VAL A 83 -2.27 8.21 10.42
CA VAL A 83 -0.93 7.92 9.88
C VAL A 83 -0.33 9.24 9.36
N VAL A 84 0.82 9.65 9.90
CA VAL A 84 1.54 10.83 9.41
C VAL A 84 1.98 10.54 7.98
N GLY A 85 1.58 11.42 7.05
CA GLY A 85 1.77 11.21 5.61
C GLY A 85 0.53 10.67 4.88
N ASN A 86 -0.57 10.39 5.59
CA ASN A 86 -1.83 10.10 4.95
C ASN A 86 -2.37 11.36 4.27
N LYS A 87 -2.14 11.48 2.95
CA LYS A 87 -2.76 12.49 2.10
C LYS A 87 -4.27 12.23 1.90
N LYS A 88 -4.78 11.08 2.35
CA LYS A 88 -6.20 10.72 2.28
C LYS A 88 -6.97 11.54 3.33
N GLY A 89 -7.70 12.53 2.84
CA GLY A 89 -8.54 13.40 3.64
C GLY A 89 -8.71 14.76 2.96
N MET A 90 -9.95 15.24 2.88
CA MET A 90 -10.34 16.48 2.18
C MET A 90 -9.82 17.75 2.84
N PHE A 91 -9.35 17.70 4.09
CA PHE A 91 -8.95 18.88 4.87
C PHE A 91 -7.52 18.79 5.42
N THR A 92 -6.86 19.95 5.54
CA THR A 92 -5.56 20.13 6.21
C THR A 92 -5.73 20.11 7.74
N ARG A 93 -4.62 20.26 8.47
CA ARG A 93 -4.63 20.35 9.95
C ARG A 93 -5.45 21.55 10.44
N ASP A 94 -5.35 22.68 9.73
CA ASP A 94 -6.07 23.93 10.05
C ASP A 94 -7.49 23.95 9.48
N ARG A 95 -8.03 22.78 9.11
CA ARG A 95 -9.35 22.59 8.50
C ARG A 95 -9.56 23.35 7.18
N LEU A 96 -8.49 23.67 6.47
CA LEU A 96 -8.58 24.23 5.12
C LEU A 96 -8.82 23.10 4.10
N PRO A 97 -9.68 23.32 3.09
CA PRO A 97 -9.94 22.33 2.04
C PRO A 97 -8.71 22.09 1.16
N LYS A 98 -8.48 20.83 0.79
CA LYS A 98 -7.48 20.39 -0.22
C LYS A 98 -8.14 20.25 -1.60
N SER A 99 -7.34 20.05 -2.65
CA SER A 99 -7.84 19.80 -4.03
C SER A 99 -8.93 18.72 -4.08
N ALA A 100 -8.72 17.59 -3.41
CA ALA A 100 -9.70 16.50 -3.32
C ALA A 100 -11.06 16.92 -2.71
N ALA A 101 -11.12 17.98 -1.90
CA ALA A 101 -12.38 18.52 -1.40
C ALA A 101 -13.20 19.16 -2.51
N TYR A 102 -12.54 19.88 -3.40
CA TYR A 102 -13.14 20.53 -4.56
C TYR A 102 -13.61 19.48 -5.58
N ASP A 103 -12.79 18.48 -5.88
CA ASP A 103 -13.16 17.41 -6.83
C ASP A 103 -14.44 16.67 -6.40
N VAL A 104 -14.55 16.36 -5.11
CA VAL A 104 -15.73 15.69 -4.53
C VAL A 104 -16.95 16.62 -4.54
N ARG A 105 -16.78 17.90 -4.20
CA ARG A 105 -17.86 18.90 -4.28
C ARG A 105 -18.39 19.02 -5.70
N ASP A 106 -17.50 19.16 -6.68
CA ASP A 106 -17.88 19.38 -8.08
C ASP A 106 -18.55 18.14 -8.68
N ARG A 107 -18.15 16.93 -8.26
CA ARG A 107 -18.89 15.70 -8.57
C ARG A 107 -20.29 15.71 -7.95
N TRP A 108 -20.42 16.12 -6.69
CA TRP A 108 -21.70 16.09 -5.98
C TRP A 108 -22.70 17.10 -6.55
N LEU A 109 -22.23 18.31 -6.90
CA LEU A 109 -23.06 19.32 -7.57
C LEU A 109 -23.55 18.84 -8.93
N ARG A 110 -22.67 18.23 -9.75
CA ARG A 110 -23.09 17.63 -11.03
C ARG A 110 -24.17 16.56 -10.85
N LEU A 111 -24.00 15.67 -9.87
CA LEU A 111 -25.01 14.65 -9.57
C LEU A 111 -26.33 15.25 -9.11
N LYS A 112 -26.29 16.36 -8.34
CA LYS A 112 -27.49 17.07 -7.91
C LYS A 112 -28.24 17.66 -9.11
N ASP A 113 -27.52 18.26 -10.05
CA ASP A 113 -28.09 18.83 -11.28
C ASP A 113 -28.71 17.72 -12.16
N GLU A 114 -28.04 16.57 -12.28
CA GLU A 114 -28.53 15.39 -13.00
C GLU A 114 -29.77 14.75 -12.36
N GLN A 115 -29.88 14.82 -11.02
CA GLN A 115 -31.02 14.26 -10.27
C GLN A 115 -32.20 15.23 -10.12
N GLY A 116 -32.08 16.47 -10.62
CA GLY A 116 -33.20 17.40 -10.76
C GLY A 116 -33.90 17.78 -9.45
N ASN A 117 -33.14 18.11 -8.40
CA ASN A 117 -33.67 18.54 -7.10
C ASN A 117 -33.41 20.03 -6.81
#